data_AF-A0A521FTY7-F1
#
_entry.id   AF-A0A521FTY7-F1
#
_cell.length_a   1.000
_cell.length_b   1.000
_cell.length_c   1.000
_cell.angle_alpha   90.00
_cell.angle_beta   90.00
_cell.angle_gamma   90.00
#
_symmetry.space_group_name_H-M   'P 1'
#
loop_
_entity.id
_entity.type
_entity.pdbx_description
1 polymer ?
#
loop_
_entity_poly.entity_id
_entity_poly.type
_entity_poly.pdbx_seq_one_letter_code
_entity_poly.pdbx_strand_id
1 'polypeptide(L)' 'MEKRLGNPSSEIVLSCSSEKYLRNEVRLDDHCFVRIISGEVKVVGADVSNVFGPGDTLLFPRRQLWTVIQ' A
#
# COMPACT_ATOMS: atom_id res chain seq x y z
N MET A 1 -6.79 32.32 13.18
CA MET A 1 -6.74 30.87 13.46
C MET A 1 -7.22 30.16 12.21
N GLU A 2 -6.30 29.80 11.31
CA GLU A 2 -6.66 29.07 10.08
C GLU A 2 -6.91 27.61 10.43
N LYS A 3 -8.20 27.22 10.43
CA LYS A 3 -8.60 25.82 10.45
C LYS A 3 -8.26 25.25 9.07
N ARG A 4 -7.06 24.70 8.90
CA ARG A 4 -6.77 23.83 7.76
C ARG A 4 -7.67 22.61 7.90
N LEU A 5 -8.69 22.53 7.06
CA LEU A 5 -9.46 21.31 6.86
C LEU A 5 -8.46 20.27 6.34
N GLY A 6 -7.97 19.39 7.21
CA GLY A 6 -7.18 18.25 6.80
C GLY A 6 -8.05 17.39 5.91
N ASN A 7 -7.75 17.34 4.62
CA ASN A 7 -8.41 16.42 3.72
C ASN A 7 -7.91 15.01 4.11
N PRO A 8 -8.77 14.07 4.54
CA PRO A 8 -8.34 12.73 4.94
C PRO A 8 -7.56 11.99 3.83
N SER A 9 -7.68 12.44 2.57
CA SER A 9 -6.98 11.88 1.42
C SER A 9 -5.47 12.22 1.34
N SER A 10 -4.87 12.88 2.34
CA SER A 10 -3.46 13.28 2.32
C SER A 10 -2.64 12.75 3.49
N GLU A 11 -3.12 11.71 4.18
CA GLU A 11 -2.38 11.07 5.26
C GLU A 11 -1.26 10.17 4.71
N ILE A 12 -0.05 10.33 5.25
CA ILE A 12 1.08 9.45 4.94
C ILE A 12 1.21 8.46 6.08
N VAL A 13 1.03 7.17 5.77
CA VAL A 13 1.22 6.09 6.72
C VAL A 13 2.54 5.39 6.42
N LEU A 14 3.42 5.32 7.42
CA LEU A 14 4.63 4.50 7.36
C LEU A 14 4.37 3.19 8.10
N SER A 15 4.52 2.07 7.39
CA SER A 15 4.37 0.72 7.95
C SER A 15 5.68 -0.04 7.80
N CYS A 16 6.07 -0.76 8.86
CA CYS A 16 7.19 -1.68 8.89
C CYS A 16 6.79 -2.89 9.73
N SER A 17 7.06 -4.09 9.23
CA SER A 17 6.80 -5.35 9.94
C SER A 17 8.11 -6.07 10.19
N SER A 18 8.27 -6.63 11.39
CA SER A 18 9.37 -7.55 11.74
C SER A 18 8.99 -9.02 11.54
N GLU A 19 7.75 -9.30 11.14
CA GLU A 19 7.31 -10.65 10.84
C GLU A 19 8.01 -11.17 9.58
N LYS A 20 8.37 -12.46 9.61
CA LYS A 20 9.10 -13.10 8.50
C LYS A 20 8.20 -13.41 7.30
N TYR A 21 6.90 -13.58 7.55
CA TYR A 21 5.91 -13.92 6.52
C TYR A 21 4.57 -13.32 6.91
N LEU A 22 4.10 -12.36 6.12
CA LEU A 22 2.80 -11.72 6.29
C LEU A 22 2.01 -11.88 4.99
N ARG A 23 0.74 -12.31 5.10
CA ARG A 23 -0.20 -12.32 3.97
C ARG A 23 -1.48 -11.63 4.38
N ASN A 24 -1.75 -10.47 3.79
CA ASN A 24 -2.92 -9.66 4.07
C ASN A 24 -3.75 -9.43 2.81
N GLU A 25 -5.07 -9.50 2.97
CA GLU A 25 -6.01 -9.01 1.98
C GLU A 25 -6.40 -7.57 2.31
N VAL A 26 -6.32 -6.69 1.31
CA VAL A 26 -6.53 -5.26 1.48
C VAL A 26 -7.51 -4.77 0.41
N ARG A 27 -8.51 -4.00 0.86
CA ARG A 27 -9.38 -3.22 0.00
C ARG A 27 -9.41 -1.79 0.54
N LEU A 28 -8.93 -0.85 -0.26
CA LEU A 28 -8.84 0.56 0.13
C LEU A 28 -10.04 1.32 -0.43
N ASP A 29 -10.69 2.15 0.38
CA ASP A 29 -11.84 2.94 -0.09
C ASP A 29 -11.45 4.08 -1.03
N ASP A 30 -10.21 4.56 -0.90
CA ASP A 30 -9.59 5.57 -1.75
C ASP A 30 -8.36 5.02 -2.49
N HIS A 31 -7.90 5.78 -3.48
CA HIS A 31 -6.66 5.47 -4.18
C HIS A 31 -5.47 5.67 -3.26
N CYS A 32 -4.53 4.73 -3.24
CA CYS A 32 -3.34 4.82 -2.40
C CYS A 32 -2.08 4.61 -3.23
N PHE A 33 -1.09 5.48 -3.02
CA PHE A 33 0.26 5.26 -3.51
C PHE A 33 1.12 4.68 -2.41
N VAL A 34 1.81 3.59 -2.71
CA VAL A 34 2.74 2.93 -1.78
C VAL A 34 4.12 2.93 -2.40
N ARG A 35 5.10 3.45 -1.67
CA ARG A 35 6.53 3.36 -2.00
C ARG A 35 7.16 2.31 -1.09
N ILE A 36 7.88 1.37 -1.69
CA ILE A 36 8.67 0.40 -0.93
C ILE A 36 10.00 1.04 -0.54
N ILE A 37 10.22 1.19 0.76
CA ILE A 37 11.46 1.79 1.30
C ILE A 37 12.55 0.73 1.46
N SER A 38 12.17 -0.48 1.89
CA SER A 38 13.08 -1.61 2.11
C SER A 38 12.34 -2.94 2.03
N GLY A 39 13.07 -4.03 1.80
CA GLY A 39 12.51 -5.38 1.69
C GLY A 39 11.88 -5.64 0.32
N GLU A 40 11.18 -6.76 0.23
CA GLU A 40 10.46 -7.19 -0.97
C GLU A 40 8.99 -7.40 -0.62
N VAL A 41 8.09 -7.05 -1.53
CA VAL A 41 6.66 -7.33 -1.39
C VAL A 41 6.12 -7.90 -2.69
N LYS A 42 5.31 -8.95 -2.58
CA LYS A 42 4.51 -9.45 -3.69
C LYS A 42 3.09 -8.92 -3.57
N VAL A 43 2.58 -8.33 -4.65
CA VAL A 43 1.20 -7.85 -4.74
C VAL A 43 0.48 -8.63 -5.82
N VAL A 44 -0.66 -9.20 -5.44
CA VAL A 44 -1.53 -9.99 -6.31
C VAL A 44 -2.91 -9.35 -6.38
N GLY A 45 -3.40 -9.11 -7.59
CA GLY A 45 -4.76 -8.66 -7.90
C GLY A 45 -5.42 -9.60 -8.91
N ALA A 46 -6.53 -9.17 -9.50
CA ALA A 46 -7.30 -9.99 -10.44
C ALA A 46 -6.46 -10.48 -11.63
N ASP A 47 -5.73 -9.57 -12.29
CA ASP A 47 -4.97 -9.84 -13.52
C ASP A 47 -3.46 -9.57 -13.37
N VAL A 48 -3.01 -9.28 -12.14
CA VAL A 48 -1.62 -8.88 -11.89
C VAL A 48 -1.03 -9.64 -10.70
N SER A 49 0.22 -10.05 -10.82
CA SER A 49 0.99 -10.68 -9.74
C SER A 49 2.45 -10.30 -9.89
N ASN A 50 2.84 -9.21 -9.25
CA ASN A 50 4.17 -8.63 -9.39
C ASN A 50 4.89 -8.56 -8.05
N VAL A 51 6.21 -8.60 -8.11
CA VAL A 51 7.10 -8.43 -6.97
C VAL A 51 7.76 -7.06 -7.07
N PHE A 52 7.81 -6.35 -5.96
CA PHE A 52 8.32 -4.99 -5.84
C PHE A 52 9.38 -4.93 -4.75
N GLY A 53 10.44 -4.16 -5.00
CA GLY A 53 11.57 -3.98 -4.10
C GLY A 53 11.79 -2.51 -3.72
N PRO A 54 12.89 -2.21 -3.01
CA PRO A 54 13.19 -0.87 -2.53
C PRO A 54 13.29 0.12 -3.70
N GLY A 55 12.58 1.24 -3.58
CA GLY A 55 12.53 2.25 -4.63
C GLY A 55 11.53 1.93 -5.75
N ASP A 56 10.61 0.98 -5.57
CA ASP A 56 9.40 0.84 -6.38
C ASP A 56 8.21 1.62 -5.79
N THR A 57 7.34 2.12 -6.67
CA THR A 57 6.08 2.80 -6.29
C THR A 57 4.94 2.15 -7.04
N LEU A 58 3.87 1.86 -6.32
CA LEU A 58 2.68 1.21 -6.84
C LEU A 58 1.43 1.99 -6.44
N LEU A 59 0.45 1.99 -7.33
CA LEU A 59 -0.88 2.55 -7.13
C LEU A 59 -1.84 1.40 -6.81
N PHE A 60 -2.47 1.45 -5.64
CA PHE A 60 -3.64 0.65 -5.32
C PHE A 60 -4.89 1.45 -5.70
N PRO A 61 -5.64 1.04 -6.74
CA PRO A 61 -6.88 1.69 -7.11
C PRO A 61 -7.96 1.43 -6.06
N ARG A 62 -8.79 2.44 -5.82
CA ARG A 62 -9.87 2.35 -4.85
C ARG A 62 -10.81 1.18 -5.14
N ARG A 63 -11.32 0.59 -4.06
CA ARG A 63 -12.36 -0.44 -3.98
C ARG A 63 -12.03 -1.74 -4.70
N GLN A 64 -10.76 -1.97 -5.04
CA GLN A 64 -10.27 -3.24 -5.56
C GLN A 64 -9.68 -4.09 -4.43
N LEU A 65 -9.81 -5.41 -4.54
CA LEU A 65 -9.25 -6.36 -3.59
C LEU A 65 -7.85 -6.76 -4.04
N TRP A 66 -6.91 -6.68 -3.10
CA TRP A 66 -5.51 -6.98 -3.32
C TRP A 66 -5.01 -7.93 -2.24
N THR A 67 -4.11 -8.84 -2.61
CA THR A 67 -3.32 -9.61 -1.64
C THR A 67 -1.90 -9.05 -1.61
N VAL A 68 -1.42 -8.74 -0.42
CA VAL A 68 -0.05 -8.28 -0.15
C VAL A 68 0.68 -9.37 0.63
N ILE A 69 1.86 -9.76 0.15
CA ILE A 69 2.69 -10.81 0.75
C ILE A 69 4.08 -10.24 0.98
N GLN A 70 4.55 -10.23 2.23
CA GLN A 70 5.90 -9.81 2.65
C GLN A 70 6.62 -10.94 3.37
#